data_AF-A0A9D6W6T1-F1
#
_entry.id   AF-A0A9D6W6T1-F1
#
_cell.length_a   1.000
_cell.length_b   1.000
_cell.length_c   1.000
_cell.angle_alpha   90.00
_cell.angle_beta   90.00
_cell.angle_gamma   90.00
#
_symmetry.space_group_name_H-M   'P 1'
#
loop_
_entity.id
_entity.type
_entity.pdbx_description
1 polymer ?
#
loop_
_entity_poly.entity_id
_entity_poly.type
_entity_poly.pdbx_seq_one_letter_code
_entity_poly.pdbx_strand_id
1 'polypeptide(L)'
;MPRPRMNCPACGLEFESHPWKSAGGKAVCPYEGLEYPRLRVGHDRIYFGRWRKIDADPLDIVRAYRQIGDHLKEIGRVLEGMDLPVARRDHSKAVEAYRMGDPREDSQEALRFMDNALSYAHRVIDDLLHEKGLPPHHPMDFAAWYDTAEVPFGEEW
;
A
#
# COMPACT_ATOMS: atom_id res chain seq x y z
N MET A 1 -26.43 19.67 -3.94
CA MET A 1 -25.06 19.36 -3.47
C MET A 1 -24.41 18.49 -4.53
N PRO A 2 -23.38 18.94 -5.27
CA PRO A 2 -22.69 18.09 -6.25
C PRO A 2 -21.77 17.08 -5.53
N ARG A 3 -21.66 15.86 -6.10
CA ARG A 3 -21.31 14.61 -5.39
C ARG A 3 -19.79 14.44 -5.09
N PRO A 4 -19.39 13.76 -4.00
CA PRO A 4 -18.07 13.15 -3.91
C PRO A 4 -18.03 11.93 -4.85
N ARG A 5 -17.07 11.86 -5.77
CA ARG A 5 -16.89 10.68 -6.65
C ARG A 5 -15.42 10.26 -6.64
N MET A 6 -15.16 9.00 -6.26
CA MET A 6 -13.82 8.40 -6.17
C MET A 6 -13.81 7.05 -6.91
N ASN A 7 -13.01 6.10 -6.47
CA ASN A 7 -12.76 4.81 -7.10
C ASN A 7 -11.64 4.94 -8.13
N CYS A 8 -10.47 4.47 -7.72
CA CYS A 8 -9.94 3.27 -8.32
C CYS A 8 -8.92 2.66 -7.34
N PRO A 9 -9.22 1.51 -6.75
CA PRO A 9 -8.21 0.74 -6.07
C PRO A 9 -7.84 -0.52 -6.87
N ALA A 10 -8.00 -0.50 -8.19
CA ALA A 10 -7.43 -1.44 -9.17
C ALA A 10 -8.12 -1.29 -10.53
N CYS A 11 -9.42 -0.93 -10.58
CA CYS A 11 -10.14 -0.29 -11.72
C CYS A 11 -11.67 -0.20 -11.58
N GLY A 12 -12.27 -0.25 -10.39
CA GLY A 12 -13.73 -0.03 -10.25
C GLY A 12 -14.16 1.44 -10.40
N LEU A 13 -13.62 2.14 -11.40
CA LEU A 13 -13.25 3.55 -11.40
C LEU A 13 -14.43 4.52 -11.69
N GLU A 14 -14.79 5.50 -10.83
CA GLU A 14 -15.63 6.66 -11.25
C GLU A 14 -15.58 7.90 -10.32
N PHE A 15 -14.85 8.91 -10.78
CA PHE A 15 -14.31 10.05 -10.05
C PHE A 15 -15.01 11.39 -10.35
N GLU A 16 -14.82 12.35 -9.45
CA GLU A 16 -14.66 13.82 -9.60
C GLU A 16 -14.19 14.23 -8.19
N SER A 17 -12.90 14.51 -7.94
CA SER A 17 -11.86 15.22 -8.72
C SER A 17 -10.43 14.75 -8.31
N HIS A 18 -9.42 14.46 -9.15
CA HIS A 18 -9.03 14.86 -10.50
C HIS A 18 -8.61 13.64 -11.37
N PRO A 19 -9.12 13.47 -12.62
CA PRO A 19 -8.71 12.35 -13.47
C PRO A 19 -7.36 12.58 -14.16
N TRP A 20 -6.53 11.53 -14.19
CA TRP A 20 -5.50 11.37 -15.22
C TRP A 20 -6.23 11.15 -16.56
N LYS A 21 -6.30 12.20 -17.38
CA LYS A 21 -6.91 12.11 -18.72
C LYS A 21 -5.89 11.50 -19.67
N SER A 22 -6.26 10.43 -20.37
CA SER A 22 -5.54 10.03 -21.58
C SER A 22 -5.66 11.11 -22.66
N ALA A 23 -4.78 11.11 -23.67
CA ALA A 23 -4.79 12.07 -24.77
C ALA A 23 -6.13 12.18 -25.54
N GLY A 24 -7.06 11.23 -25.32
CA GLY A 24 -8.43 11.22 -25.87
C GLY A 24 -9.56 11.47 -24.86
N GLY A 25 -9.30 11.90 -23.63
CA GLY A 25 -10.33 12.28 -22.65
C GLY A 25 -11.07 11.14 -21.94
N LYS A 26 -10.67 9.87 -22.15
CA LYS A 26 -11.17 8.73 -21.36
C LYS A 26 -10.36 8.57 -20.07
N ALA A 27 -11.06 8.29 -18.97
CA ALA A 27 -10.42 7.93 -17.71
C ALA A 27 -9.92 6.50 -17.76
N VAL A 28 -8.66 6.33 -17.37
CA VAL A 28 -7.92 5.07 -17.42
C VAL A 28 -7.52 4.71 -15.99
N CYS A 29 -7.40 3.42 -15.69
CA CYS A 29 -6.94 3.00 -14.38
C CYS A 29 -5.52 3.51 -14.14
N PRO A 30 -5.23 4.16 -12.99
CA PRO A 30 -3.89 4.69 -12.72
C PRO A 30 -2.82 3.59 -12.59
N TYR A 31 -3.23 2.34 -12.32
CA TYR A 31 -2.33 1.19 -12.24
C TYR A 31 -2.21 0.40 -13.55
N GLU A 32 -2.97 0.78 -14.59
CA GLU A 32 -2.93 0.09 -15.88
C GLU A 32 -1.58 0.32 -16.57
N GLY A 33 -0.97 -0.76 -17.07
CA GLY A 33 0.34 -0.72 -17.72
C GLY A 33 1.54 -0.57 -16.77
N LEU A 34 1.33 -0.45 -15.46
CA LEU A 34 2.43 -0.44 -14.50
C LEU A 34 2.96 -1.85 -14.23
N GLU A 35 4.25 -1.93 -13.89
CA GLU A 35 4.86 -3.15 -13.38
C GLU A 35 4.43 -3.44 -11.94
N TYR A 36 4.16 -4.72 -11.67
CA TYR A 36 3.62 -5.21 -10.39
C TYR A 36 2.37 -4.44 -9.90
N PRO A 37 1.34 -4.25 -10.75
CA PRO A 37 0.23 -3.37 -10.42
C PRO A 37 -0.57 -3.88 -9.21
N ARG A 38 -0.64 -5.20 -9.02
CA ARG A 38 -1.29 -5.82 -7.84
C ARG A 38 -0.54 -5.52 -6.53
N LEU A 39 0.79 -5.49 -6.56
CA LEU A 39 1.59 -5.18 -5.37
C LEU A 39 1.45 -3.71 -5.02
N ARG A 40 1.58 -2.81 -6.00
CA ARG A 40 1.41 -1.36 -5.79
C ARG A 40 0.03 -1.02 -5.24
N VAL A 41 -1.03 -1.55 -5.86
CA VAL A 41 -2.41 -1.40 -5.37
C VAL A 41 -2.58 -1.97 -3.96
N GLY A 42 -2.03 -3.16 -3.71
CA GLY A 42 -2.13 -3.83 -2.42
C GLY A 42 -1.51 -2.99 -1.32
N HIS A 43 -0.31 -2.47 -1.56
CA HIS A 43 0.38 -1.54 -0.68
C HIS A 43 -0.46 -0.28 -0.44
N ASP A 44 -0.88 0.42 -1.50
CA ASP A 44 -1.54 1.72 -1.38
C ASP A 44 -2.89 1.63 -0.66
N ARG A 45 -3.65 0.55 -0.88
CA ARG A 45 -4.88 0.28 -0.13
C ARG A 45 -4.65 0.19 1.38
N ILE A 46 -3.51 -0.37 1.80
CA ILE A 46 -3.16 -0.48 3.21
C ILE A 46 -2.60 0.85 3.71
N TYR A 47 -1.71 1.47 2.93
CA TYR A 47 -1.06 2.74 3.27
C TYR A 47 -2.08 3.88 3.50
N PHE A 48 -3.10 3.97 2.65
CA PHE A 48 -4.20 4.93 2.79
C PHE A 48 -5.40 4.39 3.59
N GLY A 49 -5.24 3.25 4.27
CA GLY A 49 -6.32 2.58 4.99
C GLY A 49 -6.75 3.34 6.26
N ARG A 50 -8.02 3.15 6.65
CA ARG A 50 -8.61 3.81 7.85
C ARG A 50 -7.85 3.55 9.15
N TRP A 51 -7.14 2.43 9.27
CA TRP A 51 -6.38 2.06 10.48
C TRP A 51 -5.31 3.08 10.89
N ARG A 52 -4.91 3.98 9.98
CA ARG A 52 -3.99 5.09 10.27
C ARG A 52 -4.68 6.38 10.71
N LYS A 53 -6.01 6.46 10.71
CA LYS A 53 -6.75 7.65 11.15
C LYS A 53 -6.82 7.71 12.69
N ILE A 54 -6.90 8.92 13.24
CA ILE A 54 -7.01 9.13 14.69
C ILE A 54 -8.28 8.51 15.30
N ASP A 55 -9.33 8.36 14.48
CA ASP A 55 -10.63 7.78 14.83
C ASP A 55 -10.74 6.30 14.41
N ALA A 56 -9.63 5.62 14.12
CA ALA A 56 -9.62 4.20 13.75
C ALA A 56 -10.19 3.33 14.89
N ASP A 57 -11.13 2.46 14.56
CA ASP A 57 -11.68 1.51 15.52
C ASP A 57 -10.86 0.18 15.53
N PRO A 58 -11.05 -0.68 16.54
CA PRO A 58 -10.35 -1.97 16.60
C PRO A 58 -10.57 -2.88 15.38
N LEU A 59 -11.72 -2.79 14.70
CA LEU A 59 -12.00 -3.57 13.50
C LEU A 59 -11.21 -3.05 12.29
N ASP A 60 -10.98 -1.75 12.17
CA ASP A 60 -10.10 -1.15 11.17
C ASP A 60 -8.67 -1.69 11.32
N ILE A 61 -8.16 -1.78 12.56
CA ILE A 61 -6.83 -2.32 12.87
C ILE A 61 -6.75 -3.81 12.51
N VAL A 62 -7.71 -4.63 12.96
CA VAL A 62 -7.75 -6.07 12.63
C VAL A 62 -7.84 -6.31 11.13
N ARG A 63 -8.59 -5.47 10.41
CA ARG A 63 -8.70 -5.55 8.96
C ARG A 63 -7.37 -5.23 8.28
N ALA A 64 -6.71 -4.16 8.69
CA ALA A 64 -5.41 -3.77 8.15
C ALA A 64 -4.35 -4.84 8.41
N TYR A 65 -4.32 -5.41 9.62
CA TYR A 65 -3.44 -6.52 9.96
C TYR A 65 -3.59 -7.69 8.96
N ARG A 66 -4.83 -8.13 8.71
CA ARG A 66 -5.09 -9.20 7.73
C ARG A 66 -4.64 -8.82 6.32
N GLN A 67 -4.88 -7.58 5.90
CA GLN A 67 -4.47 -7.08 4.58
C GLN A 67 -2.95 -7.06 4.44
N ILE A 68 -2.20 -6.64 5.47
CA ILE A 68 -0.73 -6.72 5.50
C ILE A 68 -0.30 -8.17 5.33
N GLY A 69 -0.86 -9.10 6.11
CA GLY A 69 -0.52 -10.52 6.01
C GLY A 69 -0.75 -11.11 4.62
N ASP A 70 -1.86 -10.77 3.96
CA ASP A 70 -2.14 -11.21 2.59
C ASP A 70 -1.22 -10.56 1.56
N HIS A 71 -0.90 -9.28 1.73
CA HIS A 71 0.04 -8.56 0.88
C HIS A 71 1.46 -9.16 0.96
N LEU A 72 1.93 -9.50 2.17
CA LEU A 72 3.23 -10.14 2.37
C LEU A 72 3.29 -11.54 1.73
N LYS A 73 2.19 -12.31 1.73
CA LYS A 73 2.15 -13.59 0.99
C LYS A 73 2.28 -13.37 -0.51
N GLU A 74 1.63 -12.35 -1.06
CA GLU A 74 1.72 -12.04 -2.49
C GLU A 74 3.12 -11.59 -2.90
N ILE A 75 3.78 -10.74 -2.09
CA ILE A 75 5.19 -10.39 -2.27
C ILE A 75 6.06 -11.65 -2.26
N GLY A 76 5.84 -12.54 -1.28
CA GLY A 76 6.59 -13.79 -1.17
C GLY A 76 6.51 -14.64 -2.44
N ARG A 77 5.30 -14.78 -3.02
CA ARG A 77 5.10 -15.48 -4.30
C ARG A 77 5.82 -14.83 -5.47
N VAL A 78 5.83 -13.50 -5.54
CA VAL A 78 6.56 -12.79 -6.61
C VAL A 78 8.06 -13.02 -6.49
N LEU A 79 8.59 -13.04 -5.26
CA LEU A 79 9.99 -13.32 -5.02
C LEU A 79 10.37 -14.80 -5.25
N GLU A 80 9.43 -15.74 -5.36
CA GLU A 80 9.75 -17.14 -5.67
C GLU A 80 10.49 -17.21 -7.03
N GLY A 81 11.69 -17.77 -7.03
CA GLY A 81 12.51 -17.89 -8.24
C GLY A 81 13.34 -16.67 -8.65
N MET A 82 13.26 -15.55 -7.91
CA MET A 82 14.10 -14.36 -8.17
C MET A 82 15.38 -14.36 -7.33
N ASP A 83 16.52 -13.95 -7.90
CA ASP A 83 17.76 -13.74 -7.16
C ASP A 83 17.91 -12.28 -6.70
N LEU A 84 17.05 -11.89 -5.75
CA LEU A 84 17.04 -10.54 -5.16
C LEU A 84 17.28 -10.64 -3.65
N PRO A 85 18.53 -10.79 -3.19
CA PRO A 85 18.84 -11.04 -1.79
C PRO A 85 18.44 -9.87 -0.86
N VAL A 86 18.52 -8.64 -1.35
CA VAL A 86 18.07 -7.44 -0.62
C VAL A 86 16.56 -7.47 -0.41
N ALA A 87 15.79 -7.70 -1.48
CA ALA A 87 14.34 -7.82 -1.45
C ALA A 87 13.87 -8.96 -0.52
N ARG A 88 14.54 -10.12 -0.53
CA ARG A 88 14.24 -11.24 0.37
C ARG A 88 14.49 -10.91 1.84
N ARG A 89 15.57 -10.17 2.13
CA ARG A 89 15.88 -9.74 3.49
C ARG A 89 14.81 -8.78 4.00
N ASP A 90 14.42 -7.80 3.20
CA ASP A 90 13.43 -6.81 3.60
C ASP A 90 12.03 -7.44 3.68
N HIS A 91 11.69 -8.41 2.82
CA HIS A 91 10.48 -9.25 2.99
C HIS A 91 10.49 -10.02 4.32
N SER A 92 11.63 -10.59 4.71
CA SER A 92 11.76 -11.29 5.99
C SER A 92 11.54 -10.37 7.19
N LYS A 93 12.10 -9.15 7.16
CA LYS A 93 11.85 -8.12 8.19
C LYS A 93 10.38 -7.71 8.23
N ALA A 94 9.73 -7.58 7.08
CA ALA A 94 8.31 -7.28 6.99
C ALA A 94 7.46 -8.35 7.67
N VAL A 95 7.78 -9.63 7.45
CA VAL A 95 7.10 -10.78 8.08
C VAL A 95 7.35 -10.83 9.59
N GLU A 96 8.56 -10.52 10.05
CA GLU A 96 8.89 -10.45 11.47
C GLU A 96 8.09 -9.34 12.17
N ALA A 97 8.13 -8.12 11.63
CA ALA A 97 7.36 -7.00 12.15
C ALA A 97 5.86 -7.30 12.14
N TYR A 98 5.33 -7.90 11.07
CA TYR A 98 3.92 -8.31 11.00
C TYR A 98 3.54 -9.27 12.14
N ARG A 99 4.40 -10.21 12.53
CA ARG A 99 4.10 -11.14 13.63
C ARG A 99 4.04 -10.43 14.99
N MET A 100 4.86 -9.39 15.18
CA MET A 100 4.87 -8.57 16.40
C MET A 100 3.72 -7.55 16.44
N GLY A 101 3.09 -7.27 15.31
CA GLY A 101 1.97 -6.33 15.20
C GLY A 101 0.59 -6.95 15.47
N ASP A 102 0.50 -8.02 16.25
CA ASP A 102 -0.77 -8.71 16.48
C ASP A 102 -1.77 -7.80 17.23
N PRO A 103 -2.94 -7.49 16.64
CA PRO A 103 -3.91 -6.57 17.26
C PRO A 103 -4.54 -7.11 18.55
N ARG A 104 -4.30 -8.38 18.90
CA ARG A 104 -4.72 -8.96 20.19
C ARG A 104 -3.85 -8.52 21.37
N GLU A 105 -2.68 -7.95 21.10
CA GLU A 105 -1.72 -7.52 22.12
C GLU A 105 -1.95 -6.07 22.62
N ASP A 106 -3.10 -5.47 22.24
CA ASP A 106 -3.65 -4.14 22.64
C ASP A 106 -2.61 -3.13 23.16
N SER A 107 -1.70 -2.72 22.26
CA SER A 107 -0.66 -1.74 22.58
C SER A 107 -0.36 -0.83 21.39
N GLN A 108 0.06 0.41 21.68
CA GLN A 108 0.61 1.31 20.66
C GLN A 108 1.82 0.69 19.93
N GLU A 109 2.51 -0.25 20.58
CA GLU A 109 3.64 -0.94 20.01
C GLU A 109 3.24 -1.87 18.84
N ALA A 110 2.08 -2.54 18.95
CA ALA A 110 1.54 -3.37 17.88
C ALA A 110 1.27 -2.56 16.60
N LEU A 111 0.73 -1.35 16.73
CA LEU A 111 0.51 -0.45 15.58
C LEU A 111 1.82 -0.02 14.92
N ARG A 112 2.85 0.28 15.72
CA ARG A 112 4.19 0.58 15.20
C ARG A 112 4.78 -0.61 14.42
N PHE A 113 4.56 -1.83 14.88
CA PHE A 113 4.99 -3.02 14.17
C PHE A 113 4.24 -3.26 12.85
N MET A 114 2.93 -2.98 12.81
CA MET A 114 2.16 -2.98 11.56
C MET A 114 2.70 -1.95 10.57
N ASP A 115 3.05 -0.77 11.04
CA ASP A 115 3.65 0.28 10.21
C ASP A 115 5.02 -0.12 9.64
N ASN A 116 5.88 -0.67 10.50
CA ASN A 116 7.18 -1.22 10.09
C ASN A 116 7.02 -2.34 9.05
N ALA A 117 6.05 -3.23 9.22
CA ALA A 117 5.77 -4.29 8.26
C ALA A 117 5.43 -3.73 6.87
N LEU A 118 4.60 -2.68 6.82
CA LEU A 118 4.24 -2.03 5.56
C LEU A 118 5.43 -1.27 4.95
N SER A 119 6.23 -0.58 5.77
CA SER A 119 7.43 0.13 5.33
C SER A 119 8.49 -0.81 4.73
N TYR A 120 8.68 -2.00 5.31
CA TYR A 120 9.56 -3.01 4.70
C TYR A 120 8.94 -3.61 3.44
N ALA A 121 7.63 -3.87 3.40
CA ALA A 121 6.94 -4.33 2.20
C ALA A 121 7.10 -3.35 1.03
N HIS A 122 7.05 -2.05 1.30
CA HIS A 122 7.30 -1.00 0.32
C HIS A 122 8.70 -1.09 -0.29
N ARG A 123 9.74 -1.25 0.53
CA ARG A 123 11.12 -1.40 0.06
C ARG A 123 11.29 -2.61 -0.87
N VAL A 124 10.56 -3.70 -0.59
CA VAL A 124 10.56 -4.86 -1.49
C VAL A 124 9.97 -4.52 -2.86
N ILE A 125 8.91 -3.70 -2.90
CA ILE A 125 8.35 -3.20 -4.16
C ILE A 125 9.37 -2.32 -4.88
N ASP A 126 10.08 -1.44 -4.18
CA ASP A 126 11.14 -0.61 -4.78
C ASP A 126 12.27 -1.44 -5.36
N ASP A 127 12.73 -2.48 -4.64
CA ASP A 127 13.77 -3.39 -5.13
C ASP A 127 13.30 -4.13 -6.41
N LEU A 128 12.04 -4.58 -6.44
CA LEU A 128 11.44 -5.24 -7.60
C LEU A 128 11.36 -4.32 -8.82
N LEU A 129 11.10 -3.03 -8.60
CA LEU A 129 11.06 -2.01 -9.65
C LEU A 129 12.45 -1.63 -10.12
N HIS A 130 13.39 -1.48 -9.19
CA HIS A 130 14.79 -1.20 -9.48
C HIS A 130 15.42 -2.28 -10.36
N GLU A 131 15.13 -3.56 -10.10
CA GLU A 131 15.59 -4.68 -10.93
C GLU A 131 15.10 -4.57 -12.39
N LYS A 132 13.95 -3.93 -12.62
CA LYS A 132 13.42 -3.65 -13.96
C LYS A 132 13.91 -2.32 -14.56
N GLY A 133 14.81 -1.61 -13.88
CA GLY A 133 15.28 -0.28 -14.27
C GLY A 133 14.21 0.82 -14.16
N LEU A 134 13.19 0.61 -13.31
CA LEU A 134 12.07 1.53 -13.11
C LEU A 134 12.28 2.39 -11.86
N PRO A 135 11.63 3.57 -11.77
CA PRO A 135 11.66 4.39 -10.57
C PRO A 135 10.95 3.71 -9.39
N PRO A 136 11.28 4.11 -8.14
CA PRO A 136 10.60 3.65 -6.92
C PRO A 136 9.08 3.87 -6.96
N HIS A 137 8.35 3.09 -6.16
CA HIS A 137 6.92 3.28 -6.01
C HIS A 137 6.64 4.46 -5.08
N HIS A 138 5.86 5.44 -5.54
CA HIS A 138 5.53 6.62 -4.74
C HIS A 138 4.01 6.69 -4.51
N PRO A 139 3.49 6.22 -3.35
CA PRO A 139 2.07 6.13 -3.06
C PRO A 139 1.31 7.45 -3.23
N MET A 140 1.97 8.57 -2.96
CA MET A 140 1.36 9.90 -3.10
C MET A 140 0.99 10.24 -4.54
N ASP A 141 1.62 9.63 -5.54
CA ASP A 141 1.21 9.76 -6.95
C ASP A 141 -0.19 9.18 -7.19
N PHE A 142 -0.67 8.34 -6.28
CA PHE A 142 -1.97 7.67 -6.32
C PHE A 142 -2.95 8.18 -5.25
N ALA A 143 -2.55 9.11 -4.38
CA ALA A 143 -3.35 9.55 -3.23
C ALA A 143 -4.78 10.00 -3.62
N ALA A 144 -4.93 10.69 -4.76
CA ALA A 144 -6.23 11.14 -5.27
C ALA A 144 -7.25 10.02 -5.52
N TRP A 145 -6.83 8.76 -5.56
CA TRP A 145 -7.68 7.59 -5.77
C TRP A 145 -8.14 6.91 -4.47
N TYR A 146 -7.65 7.40 -3.33
CA TYR A 146 -7.94 6.88 -2.00
C TYR A 146 -8.58 7.97 -1.12
N ASP A 147 -9.34 7.53 -0.12
CA ASP A 147 -9.84 8.42 0.93
C ASP A 147 -8.71 8.76 1.91
N THR A 148 -7.78 9.59 1.45
CA THR A 148 -6.70 10.13 2.26
C THR A 148 -7.29 11.10 3.29
N ALA A 149 -7.54 10.63 4.50
CA ALA A 149 -7.45 11.55 5.63
C ALA A 149 -5.97 11.88 5.84
N GLU A 150 -5.68 13.09 6.31
CA GLU A 150 -4.34 13.52 6.70
C GLU A 150 -3.64 12.38 7.46
N VAL A 151 -2.59 11.82 6.85
CA VAL A 151 -1.80 10.76 7.48
C VAL A 151 -1.13 11.41 8.69
N PRO A 152 -1.41 10.98 9.93
CA PRO A 152 -0.93 11.68 11.12
C PRO A 152 0.60 11.56 11.33
N PHE A 153 1.28 10.74 10.53
CA PHE A 153 2.72 10.54 10.56
C PHE A 153 3.34 10.96 9.23
N GLY A 154 3.31 12.26 8.96
CA GLY A 154 4.25 12.87 8.03
C GLY A 154 5.60 12.97 8.72
N GLU A 155 6.41 11.91 8.66
CA GLU A 155 7.83 12.05 8.97
C GLU A 155 8.53 12.56 7.70
N GLU A 156 9.06 13.77 7.80
CA GLU A 156 10.09 14.29 6.91
C GLU A 156 11.27 13.29 6.91
N TRP A 157 11.64 12.82 5.72
CA TRP A 157 12.85 12.03 5.51
C TRP A 157 14.09 12.91 5.58
#